data_AF-W1Q038-F1
#
_entry.id   AF-W1Q038-F1
#
_cell.length_a   1.000
_cell.length_b   1.000
_cell.length_c   1.000
_cell.angle_alpha   90.00
_cell.angle_beta   90.00
_cell.angle_gamma   90.00
#
_symmetry.space_group_name_H-M   'P 1'
#
loop_
_entity.id
_entity.type
_entity.pdbx_description
1 polymer ?
#
loop_
_entity_poly.entity_id
_entity_poly.type
_entity_poly.pdbx_seq_one_letter_code
_entity_poly.pdbx_strand_id
1 'polypeptide(L)'
;MEKRAEDEWEVCNEDGFIYKRRKKETSAARAGPATDPTVEMRHMKLLKKRALLKMKEGYIREIKQWEDLSLQLQKMREKSQALAENSPGQPESPLPRLPENNFRPLIDDLLFQAEVQEAILQDFSNLCQMADALCEAEENRQKQALIDLPIWENPLSIMNSLAELEGDANQRT
;
A
#
# COMPACT_ATOMS: atom_id res chain seq x y z
N MET A 1 -26.33 -0.39 44.99
CA MET A 1 -27.17 -0.26 43.78
C MET A 1 -26.25 -0.07 42.61
N GLU A 2 -25.91 -1.18 41.97
CA GLU A 2 -24.91 -1.31 40.92
C GLU A 2 -25.59 -1.10 39.56
N LYS A 3 -25.38 0.08 38.96
CA LYS A 3 -25.67 0.30 37.54
C LYS A 3 -24.34 0.24 36.81
N ARG A 4 -23.97 -0.92 36.25
CA ARG A 4 -22.70 -1.06 35.54
C ARG A 4 -22.89 -1.87 34.25
N ALA A 5 -22.34 -1.31 33.16
CA ALA A 5 -21.88 -1.95 31.93
C ALA A 5 -22.79 -2.00 30.67
N GLU A 6 -24.06 -1.62 30.70
CA GLU A 6 -24.88 -1.62 29.46
C GLU A 6 -24.74 -0.34 28.60
N ASP A 7 -24.38 0.80 29.20
CA ASP A 7 -24.32 2.11 28.53
C ASP A 7 -22.97 2.44 27.85
N GLU A 8 -22.01 1.51 27.84
CA GLU A 8 -20.63 1.77 27.36
C GLU A 8 -20.45 1.52 25.85
N TRP A 9 -21.43 0.92 25.15
CA TRP A 9 -21.29 0.54 23.74
C TRP A 9 -22.27 1.30 22.86
N GLU A 10 -21.77 1.94 21.80
CA GLU A 10 -22.58 2.56 20.75
C GLU A 10 -22.59 1.69 19.49
N VAL A 11 -23.75 1.63 18.83
CA VAL A 11 -23.91 0.97 17.53
C VAL A 11 -23.61 1.98 16.44
N CYS A 12 -22.60 1.69 15.62
CA CYS A 12 -22.18 2.55 14.51
C CYS A 12 -22.45 1.86 13.17
N ASN A 13 -22.84 2.66 12.18
CA ASN A 13 -23.01 2.21 10.80
C ASN A 13 -22.04 2.99 9.91
N GLU A 14 -21.02 2.31 9.40
CA GLU A 14 -20.04 2.86 8.46
C GLU A 14 -20.12 2.03 7.18
N ASP A 15 -20.44 2.67 6.06
CA ASP A 15 -20.54 2.06 4.73
C ASP A 15 -21.47 0.83 4.64
N GLY A 16 -22.54 0.79 5.44
CA GLY A 16 -23.51 -0.29 5.46
C GLY A 16 -23.14 -1.47 6.37
N PHE A 17 -21.99 -1.40 7.04
CA PHE A 17 -21.62 -2.34 8.08
C PHE A 17 -21.96 -1.80 9.46
N ILE A 18 -22.76 -2.57 10.20
CA ILE A 18 -23.20 -2.22 11.55
C ILE A 18 -22.33 -2.97 12.57
N TYR A 19 -21.64 -2.24 13.44
CA TYR A 19 -20.80 -2.81 14.50
C TYR A 19 -20.97 -2.07 15.83
N LYS A 20 -20.62 -2.74 16.94
CA LYS A 20 -20.62 -2.14 18.29
C LYS A 20 -19.21 -1.69 18.65
N ARG A 21 -19.06 -0.44 19.07
CA ARG A 21 -17.78 0.09 19.59
C ARG A 21 -17.94 0.76 20.94
N ARG A 22 -16.87 0.78 21.75
CA ARG A 22 -16.89 1.47 23.05
C ARG A 22 -17.08 2.97 22.83
N LYS A 23 -18.02 3.53 23.57
CA LYS A 23 -18.32 4.95 23.62
C LYS A 23 -17.10 5.67 24.19
N LYS A 24 -16.38 6.40 23.34
CA LYS A 24 -15.30 7.28 23.81
C LYS A 24 -15.96 8.43 24.57
N GLU A 25 -15.60 8.63 25.83
CA GLU A 25 -15.90 9.88 26.54
C GLU A 25 -15.15 11.01 25.82
N THR A 26 -15.82 11.62 24.85
CA THR A 26 -15.31 12.77 24.12
C THR A 26 -15.33 13.97 25.06
N SER A 27 -14.16 14.33 25.57
CA SER A 27 -13.88 15.74 25.79
C SER A 27 -14.22 16.49 24.50
N ALA A 28 -15.12 17.45 24.61
CA ALA A 28 -15.59 18.28 23.53
C ALA A 28 -14.43 19.11 22.94
N ALA A 29 -13.72 18.55 21.95
CA ALA A 29 -12.86 19.24 21.00
C ALA A 29 -12.44 18.19 19.96
N ARG A 30 -13.02 18.13 18.76
CA ARG A 30 -13.08 19.21 17.76
C ARG A 30 -14.05 18.73 16.68
N ALA A 31 -15.35 18.96 16.90
CA ALA A 31 -16.32 18.86 15.82
C ALA A 31 -16.03 20.03 14.86
N GLY A 32 -15.37 19.75 13.73
CA GLY A 32 -15.53 20.62 12.56
C GLY A 32 -17.02 20.67 12.19
N PRO A 33 -17.48 21.75 11.53
CA PRO A 33 -18.90 21.88 11.21
C PRO A 33 -19.35 20.65 10.42
N ALA A 34 -20.43 20.01 10.89
CA ALA A 34 -21.03 18.87 10.22
C ALA A 34 -21.53 19.32 8.85
N THR A 35 -20.72 19.11 7.81
CA THR A 35 -21.13 19.32 6.43
C THR A 35 -22.01 18.13 6.04
N ASP A 36 -23.15 18.40 5.41
CA ASP A 36 -24.07 17.36 4.94
C ASP A 36 -23.30 16.33 4.09
N PRO A 37 -23.31 15.03 4.46
CA PRO A 37 -22.54 13.99 3.78
C PRO A 37 -22.87 13.88 2.27
N THR A 38 -24.06 14.33 1.87
CA THR A 38 -24.46 14.36 0.47
C THR A 38 -23.76 15.46 -0.33
N VAL A 39 -23.40 16.58 0.31
CA VAL A 39 -22.66 17.70 -0.29
C VAL A 39 -21.18 17.34 -0.45
N GLU A 40 -20.58 16.67 0.54
CA GLU A 40 -19.21 16.17 0.46
C GLU A 40 -19.05 15.12 -0.65
N MET A 41 -20.00 14.18 -0.77
CA MET A 41 -19.97 13.18 -1.84
C MET A 41 -20.08 13.83 -3.24
N ARG A 42 -20.91 14.87 -3.40
CA ARG A 42 -21.01 15.63 -4.66
C ARG A 42 -19.71 16.36 -4.99
N HIS A 43 -19.09 16.97 -3.99
CA HIS A 43 -17.80 17.66 -4.15
C HIS A 43 -16.70 16.67 -4.56
N MET A 44 -16.61 15.51 -3.91
CA MET A 44 -15.66 14.45 -4.26
C MET A 44 -15.86 13.95 -5.70
N LYS A 45 -17.12 13.73 -6.12
CA LYS A 45 -17.45 13.35 -7.51
C LYS A 45 -17.02 14.42 -8.51
N LEU A 46 -17.20 15.70 -8.17
CA LEU A 46 -16.79 16.82 -9.03
C LEU A 46 -15.27 16.88 -9.19
N LEU A 47 -14.52 16.74 -8.09
CA LEU A 47 -13.06 16.73 -8.12
C LEU A 47 -12.53 15.54 -8.93
N LYS A 48 -13.08 14.34 -8.71
CA LYS A 48 -12.73 13.14 -9.50
C LYS A 48 -12.99 13.35 -10.98
N LYS A 49 -14.16 13.90 -11.35
CA LYS A 49 -14.50 14.22 -12.74
C LYS A 49 -13.51 15.21 -13.34
N ARG A 50 -13.13 16.26 -12.61
CA ARG A 50 -12.15 17.27 -13.08
C ARG A 50 -10.77 16.65 -13.32
N ALA A 51 -10.29 15.82 -12.39
CA ALA A 51 -9.02 15.13 -12.54
C ALA A 51 -8.99 14.22 -13.77
N LEU A 52 -10.06 13.43 -13.97
CA LEU A 52 -10.20 12.55 -15.13
C LEU A 52 -10.24 13.32 -16.46
N LEU A 53 -10.93 14.46 -16.50
CA LEU A 53 -10.96 15.31 -17.70
C LEU A 53 -9.58 15.90 -18.02
N LYS A 54 -8.85 16.38 -17.01
CA LYS A 54 -7.48 16.87 -17.19
C LYS A 54 -6.55 15.79 -17.73
N MET A 55 -6.68 14.58 -17.20
CA MET A 55 -5.91 13.42 -17.64
C MET A 55 -6.26 13.02 -19.09
N LYS A 56 -7.54 12.99 -19.43
CA LYS A 56 -8.01 12.78 -20.81
C LYS A 56 -7.42 13.82 -21.78
N GLU A 57 -7.44 15.09 -21.41
CA GLU A 57 -6.87 16.17 -22.24
C GLU A 57 -5.34 16.05 -22.37
N GLY A 58 -4.67 15.57 -21.32
CA GLY A 58 -3.26 15.16 -21.38
C GLY A 58 -3.02 14.11 -22.46
N TYR A 59 -3.73 12.99 -22.39
CA TYR A 59 -3.58 11.90 -23.36
C TYR A 59 -3.93 12.30 -24.79
N ILE A 60 -4.98 13.12 -25.00
CA ILE A 60 -5.33 13.60 -26.35
C ILE A 60 -4.18 14.41 -26.95
N ARG A 61 -3.54 15.29 -26.16
CA ARG A 61 -2.40 16.08 -26.64
C ARG A 61 -1.19 15.22 -26.95
N GLU A 62 -0.91 14.25 -26.09
CA GLU A 62 0.18 13.31 -26.30
C GLU A 62 -0.04 12.45 -27.55
N ILE A 63 -1.25 11.89 -27.74
CA ILE A 63 -1.60 11.15 -28.95
C ILE A 63 -1.37 12.00 -30.20
N LYS A 64 -1.80 13.26 -30.19
CA LYS A 64 -1.57 14.17 -31.32
C LYS A 64 -0.09 14.38 -31.60
N GLN A 65 0.74 14.52 -30.57
CA GLN A 65 2.19 14.64 -30.73
C GLN A 65 2.81 13.37 -31.33
N TRP A 66 2.35 12.19 -30.90
CA TRP A 66 2.77 10.91 -31.46
C TRP A 66 2.35 10.75 -32.93
N GLU A 67 1.14 11.18 -33.29
CA GLU A 67 0.65 11.20 -34.67
C GLU A 67 1.49 12.12 -35.56
N ASP A 68 1.77 13.35 -35.10
CA ASP A 68 2.60 14.32 -35.81
C ASP A 68 4.03 13.79 -36.02
N LEU A 69 4.63 13.19 -34.99
CA LEU A 69 5.97 12.60 -35.07
C LEU A 69 6.00 11.41 -36.02
N SER A 70 4.99 10.54 -35.97
CA SER A 70 4.86 9.39 -36.86
C SER A 70 4.79 9.83 -38.32
N LEU A 71 3.98 10.85 -38.61
CA LEU A 71 3.89 11.44 -39.96
C LEU A 71 5.23 12.01 -40.44
N GLN A 72 5.96 12.71 -39.56
CA GLN A 72 7.28 13.25 -39.88
C GLN A 72 8.30 12.14 -40.18
N LEU A 73 8.33 11.08 -39.37
CA LEU A 73 9.21 9.94 -39.57
C LEU A 73 8.88 9.21 -40.88
N GLN A 74 7.60 9.02 -41.18
CA GLN A 74 7.18 8.44 -42.46
C GLN A 74 7.64 9.29 -43.65
N LYS A 75 7.44 10.61 -43.60
CA LYS A 75 7.91 11.53 -44.64
C LYS A 75 9.42 11.50 -44.82
N MET A 76 10.19 11.37 -43.73
CA MET A 76 11.65 11.22 -43.81
C MET A 76 12.04 9.88 -44.43
N ARG A 77 11.36 8.78 -44.08
CA ARG A 77 11.56 7.47 -44.70
C ARG A 77 11.30 7.52 -46.20
N GLU A 78 10.15 8.05 -46.63
CA GLU A 78 9.80 8.20 -48.04
C GLU A 78 10.83 9.04 -48.80
N LYS A 79 11.28 10.17 -48.21
CA LYS A 79 12.35 11.00 -48.78
C LYS A 79 13.69 10.24 -48.90
N SER A 80 14.05 9.41 -47.92
CA SER A 80 15.27 8.60 -47.98
C SER A 80 15.20 7.49 -49.04
N GLN A 81 14.03 6.87 -49.23
CA GLN A 81 13.79 5.85 -50.25
C GLN A 81 13.82 6.46 -51.66
N ALA A 82 13.20 7.63 -51.86
CA ALA A 82 13.26 8.35 -53.13
C ALA A 82 14.68 8.81 -53.52
N LEU A 83 15.56 9.06 -52.54
CA LEU A 83 16.97 9.37 -52.79
C LEU A 83 17.77 8.11 -53.18
N ALA A 84 17.42 6.95 -52.61
CA ALA A 84 18.05 5.67 -52.92
C ALA A 84 17.68 5.14 -54.32
N GLU A 85 16.44 5.35 -54.77
CA GLU A 85 15.99 4.92 -56.10
C GLU A 85 16.50 5.81 -57.25
N ASN A 86 16.91 7.06 -56.97
CA ASN A 86 17.43 7.99 -57.97
C ASN A 86 18.96 7.97 -58.14
N SER A 87 19.69 7.04 -57.51
CA SER A 87 21.15 6.97 -57.59
C SER A 87 21.61 5.76 -58.41
N PRO A 88 22.08 5.93 -59.67
CA PRO A 88 22.66 4.84 -60.43
C PRO A 88 24.11 4.63 -59.97
N GLY A 89 24.33 3.56 -59.19
CA GLY A 89 25.62 2.88 -59.02
C GLY A 89 26.70 3.58 -58.20
N GLN A 90 26.88 3.15 -56.94
CA GLN A 90 28.22 3.09 -56.34
C GLN A 90 28.26 2.03 -55.21
N PRO A 91 29.34 1.22 -55.09
CA PRO A 91 29.47 0.23 -54.03
C PRO A 91 29.88 0.88 -52.70
N GLU A 92 29.30 0.33 -51.63
CA GLU A 92 29.71 0.40 -50.21
C GLU A 92 30.23 1.74 -49.66
N SER A 93 29.43 2.37 -48.82
CA SER A 93 29.89 3.32 -47.80
C SER A 93 29.12 3.07 -46.50
N PRO A 94 29.75 3.22 -45.31
CA PRO A 94 29.32 2.58 -44.08
C PRO A 94 27.97 3.09 -43.58
N LEU A 95 27.24 2.18 -42.92
CA LEU A 95 26.03 2.41 -42.13
C LEU A 95 25.96 3.84 -41.56
N PRO A 96 24.82 4.54 -41.67
CA PRO A 96 24.62 5.77 -40.93
C PRO A 96 24.75 5.41 -39.46
N ARG A 97 25.84 5.84 -38.81
CA ARG A 97 25.92 5.83 -37.36
C ARG A 97 24.78 6.71 -36.88
N LEU A 98 23.73 6.07 -36.38
CA LEU A 98 22.68 6.72 -35.63
C LEU A 98 23.38 7.59 -34.57
N PRO A 99 22.91 8.81 -34.26
CA PRO A 99 23.43 9.54 -33.12
C PRO A 99 23.05 8.79 -31.83
N GLU A 100 23.81 7.74 -31.50
CA GLU A 100 23.74 6.97 -30.23
C GLU A 100 23.99 7.87 -29.01
N ASN A 101 24.44 9.10 -29.25
CA ASN A 101 24.87 10.03 -28.23
C ASN A 101 23.72 10.75 -27.49
N ASN A 102 22.50 10.76 -28.04
CA ASN A 102 21.37 11.44 -27.39
C ASN A 102 20.51 10.51 -26.52
N PHE A 103 20.64 9.18 -26.69
CA PHE A 103 19.88 8.19 -25.92
C PHE A 103 20.63 7.71 -24.68
N ARG A 104 21.96 7.77 -24.69
CA ARG A 104 22.82 7.42 -23.54
C ARG A 104 22.44 8.18 -22.26
N PRO A 105 22.40 9.53 -22.25
CA PRO A 105 22.07 10.25 -21.02
C PRO A 105 20.63 9.99 -20.55
N LEU A 106 19.68 9.78 -21.47
CA LEU A 106 18.30 9.40 -21.10
C LEU A 106 18.23 8.00 -20.46
N ILE A 107 18.99 7.04 -20.98
CA ILE A 107 19.07 5.69 -20.41
C ILE A 107 19.77 5.72 -19.06
N ASP A 108 20.85 6.48 -18.93
CA ASP A 108 21.59 6.66 -17.67
C ASP A 108 20.69 7.33 -16.61
N ASP A 109 19.90 8.35 -16.98
CA ASP A 109 18.92 8.99 -16.10
C ASP A 109 17.80 8.04 -15.66
N LEU A 110 17.27 7.23 -16.58
CA LEU A 110 16.24 6.23 -16.28
C LEU A 110 16.78 5.11 -15.39
N LEU A 111 18.01 4.67 -15.63
CA LEU A 111 18.69 3.67 -14.80
C LEU A 111 18.91 4.21 -13.39
N PHE A 112 19.42 5.44 -13.26
CA PHE A 112 19.58 6.10 -11.97
C PHE A 112 18.23 6.22 -11.23
N GLN A 113 17.15 6.58 -11.93
CA GLN A 113 15.83 6.63 -11.33
C GLN A 113 15.36 5.25 -10.85
N ALA A 114 15.64 4.18 -11.60
CA ALA A 114 15.31 2.81 -11.21
C ALA A 114 16.10 2.36 -9.98
N GLU A 115 17.41 2.67 -9.90
CA GLU A 115 18.25 2.37 -8.73
C GLU A 115 17.77 3.09 -7.47
N VAL A 116 17.36 4.36 -7.59
CA VAL A 116 16.77 5.11 -6.48
C VAL A 116 15.45 4.49 -6.02
N GLN A 117 14.59 4.09 -6.96
CA GLN A 117 13.33 3.42 -6.63
C GLN A 117 13.55 2.06 -5.98
N GLU A 118 14.54 1.30 -6.43
CA GLU A 118 14.94 0.03 -5.81
C GLU A 118 15.38 0.24 -4.36
N ALA A 119 16.22 1.24 -4.08
CA ALA A 119 16.64 1.54 -2.71
C ALA A 119 15.45 1.86 -1.80
N ILE A 120 14.49 2.66 -2.28
CA ILE A 120 13.27 2.98 -1.53
C ILE A 120 12.43 1.72 -1.27
N LEU A 121 12.24 0.87 -2.28
CA LEU A 121 11.50 -0.39 -2.12
C LEU A 121 12.20 -1.33 -1.15
N GLN A 122 13.52 -1.37 -1.16
CA GLN A 122 14.31 -2.16 -0.22
C GLN A 122 14.13 -1.66 1.21
N ASP A 123 14.11 -0.35 1.43
CA ASP A 123 13.85 0.25 2.74
C ASP A 123 12.45 -0.11 3.26
N PHE A 124 11.42 -0.02 2.42
CA PHE A 124 10.06 -0.45 2.79
C PHE A 124 10.00 -1.95 3.09
N SER A 125 10.68 -2.78 2.30
CA SER A 125 10.78 -4.23 2.53
C SER A 125 11.41 -4.53 3.89
N ASN A 126 12.53 -3.87 4.22
CA ASN A 126 13.20 -4.01 5.50
C ASN A 126 12.29 -3.59 6.67
N LEU A 127 11.54 -2.49 6.51
CA LEU A 127 10.59 -2.04 7.52
C LEU A 127 9.47 -3.05 7.76
N CYS A 128 8.91 -3.63 6.70
CA CYS A 128 7.89 -4.68 6.80
C CYS A 128 8.46 -5.93 7.50
N GLN A 129 9.66 -6.38 7.14
CA GLN A 129 10.31 -7.52 7.77
C GLN A 129 10.54 -7.29 9.28
N MET A 130 10.96 -6.08 9.67
CA MET A 130 11.09 -5.72 11.09
C MET A 130 9.74 -5.73 11.81
N ALA A 131 8.69 -5.19 11.18
CA ALA A 131 7.35 -5.18 11.76
C ALA A 131 6.82 -6.62 11.94
N ASP A 132 7.00 -7.49 10.95
CA ASP A 132 6.61 -8.89 11.01
C ASP A 132 7.36 -9.62 12.12
N ALA A 133 8.68 -9.43 12.22
CA ALA A 133 9.49 -10.04 13.27
C ALA A 133 9.06 -9.60 14.69
N LEU A 134 8.70 -8.32 14.87
CA LEU A 134 8.19 -7.82 16.15
C LEU A 134 6.83 -8.42 16.48
N CYS A 135 5.92 -8.49 15.51
CA CYS A 135 4.61 -9.12 15.68
C CYS A 135 4.75 -10.60 16.03
N GLU A 136 5.59 -11.33 15.32
CA GLU A 136 5.84 -12.75 15.55
C GLU A 136 6.45 -12.98 16.94
N ALA A 137 7.42 -12.15 17.35
CA ALA A 137 8.03 -12.25 18.67
C ALA A 137 7.01 -12.04 19.79
N GLU A 138 6.14 -11.04 19.66
CA GLU A 138 5.09 -10.76 20.65
C GLU A 138 4.02 -11.86 20.67
N GLU A 139 3.59 -12.35 19.51
CA GLU A 139 2.64 -13.46 19.40
C GLU A 139 3.20 -14.72 20.06
N ASN A 140 4.47 -15.06 19.78
CA ASN A 140 5.14 -16.20 20.40
C ASN A 140 5.31 -16.02 21.91
N ARG A 141 5.60 -14.79 22.38
CA ARG A 141 5.66 -14.48 23.82
C ARG A 141 4.32 -14.72 24.50
N GLN A 142 3.21 -14.29 23.88
CA GLN A 142 1.86 -14.51 24.42
C GLN A 142 1.47 -15.99 24.42
N LYS A 143 1.78 -16.72 23.34
CA LYS A 143 1.59 -18.17 23.28
C LYS A 143 2.36 -18.88 24.38
N GLN A 144 3.63 -18.54 24.57
CA GLN A 144 4.48 -19.14 25.59
C GLN A 144 3.94 -18.87 26.99
N ALA A 145 3.50 -17.64 27.28
CA ALA A 145 2.88 -17.31 28.56
C ALA A 145 1.61 -18.14 28.86
N LEU A 146 0.87 -18.57 27.83
CA LEU A 146 -0.30 -19.44 27.99
C LEU A 146 0.11 -20.91 28.23
N ILE A 147 1.16 -21.38 27.55
CA ILE A 147 1.69 -22.74 27.69
C ILE A 147 2.34 -22.93 29.06
N ASP A 148 3.03 -21.91 29.57
CA ASP A 148 3.72 -21.95 30.87
C ASP A 148 2.76 -21.79 32.06
N LEU A 149 1.43 -21.76 31.84
CA LEU A 149 0.49 -21.70 32.95
C LEU A 149 0.50 -23.03 33.74
N PRO A 150 0.55 -22.99 35.09
CA PRO A 150 0.60 -24.18 35.94
C PRO A 150 -0.59 -25.14 35.76
N ILE A 151 -1.71 -24.62 35.24
CA ILE A 151 -2.91 -25.43 34.96
C ILE A 151 -2.69 -26.47 33.84
N TRP A 152 -1.65 -26.29 33.02
CA TRP A 152 -1.26 -27.22 31.97
C TRP A 152 -0.11 -28.14 32.38
N GLU A 153 0.35 -28.07 33.64
CA GLU A 153 1.32 -29.03 34.19
C GLU A 153 0.73 -30.44 34.29
N ASN A 154 1.57 -31.41 34.66
CA ASN A 154 1.17 -32.80 34.80
C ASN A 154 -0.07 -32.91 35.72
N PRO A 155 -1.20 -33.45 35.24
CA PRO A 155 -2.44 -33.50 36.01
C PRO A 155 -2.31 -34.23 37.35
N LEU A 156 -1.35 -35.17 37.47
CA LEU A 156 -1.05 -35.83 38.74
C LEU A 156 -0.44 -34.86 39.78
N SER A 157 0.39 -33.90 39.34
CA SER A 157 0.97 -32.87 40.21
C SER A 157 -0.12 -31.97 40.79
N ILE A 158 -1.05 -31.53 39.93
CA ILE A 158 -2.17 -30.67 40.30
C ILE A 158 -3.11 -31.40 41.29
N MET A 159 -3.46 -32.66 41.02
CA MET A 159 -4.30 -33.45 41.92
C MET A 159 -3.65 -33.69 43.29
N ASN A 160 -2.33 -33.93 43.33
CA ASN A 160 -1.60 -34.09 44.59
C ASN A 160 -1.56 -32.79 45.39
N SER A 161 -1.30 -31.63 44.76
CA SER A 161 -1.34 -30.32 45.44
C SER A 161 -2.72 -29.97 45.97
N LEU A 162 -3.80 -30.34 45.27
CA LEU A 162 -5.18 -30.14 45.74
C LEU A 162 -5.50 -31.06 46.93
N ALA A 163 -5.04 -32.32 46.90
CA ALA A 163 -5.22 -33.27 48.00
C ALA A 163 -4.42 -32.87 49.26
N GLU A 164 -3.22 -32.29 49.10
CA GLU A 164 -2.41 -31.77 50.20
C GLU A 164 -3.06 -30.54 50.86
N LEU A 165 -3.65 -29.63 50.07
CA LEU A 165 -4.38 -28.47 50.58
C LEU A 165 -5.63 -28.86 51.39
N GLU A 166 -6.26 -29.99 51.05
CA GLU A 166 -7.44 -30.54 51.73
C GLU A 166 -7.05 -31.25 53.06
N GLY A 167 -5.85 -31.84 53.12
CA GLY A 167 -5.30 -32.45 54.33
C GLY A 167 -4.93 -31.45 55.44
N ASP A 168 -4.49 -30.24 55.07
CA ASP A 168 -4.12 -29.18 56.03
C ASP A 168 -5.34 -28.44 56.61
N ALA A 169 -6.45 -28.38 55.88
CA ALA A 169 -7.72 -27.84 56.39
C ALA A 169 -8.35 -28.73 57.48
N ASN A 170 -8.09 -30.03 57.43
CA ASN A 170 -8.63 -31.03 58.38
C ASN A 170 -7.77 -31.20 59.65
N GLN A 171 -6.63 -30.51 59.75
CA GLN A 171 -5.74 -30.52 60.94
C GLN A 171 -5.84 -29.24 61.80
N ARG A 172 -6.71 -28.29 61.44
CA ARG A 172 -6.95 -27.04 62.20
C ARG A 172 -8.29 -26.99 62.96
N THR A 173 -8.89 -28.14 63.23
CA THR A 173 -9.98 -28.34 64.21
C THR A 173 -9.53 -29.29 65.29
#